data_AF-A0A1D1VW29-F1
#
_entry.id   AF-A0A1D1VW29-F1
#
_cell.length_a   1.000
_cell.length_b   1.000
_cell.length_c   1.000
_cell.angle_alpha   90.00
_cell.angle_beta   90.00
_cell.angle_gamma   90.00
#
_symmetry.space_group_name_H-M   'P 1'
#
loop_
_entity.id
_entity.type
_entity.pdbx_description
1 polymer ?
#
loop_
_entity_poly.entity_id
_entity_poly.type
_entity_poly.pdbx_seq_one_letter_code
_entity_poly.pdbx_strand_id
1 'polypeptide(L)'
;MDVRLKYKQKLDVLSNVVQELTDRKYQPASYEKVPIFETGDQVLASMDGFSYNSTIVEVNEDTCPDYHKLLPCYKIAFHEWKRTPARSHWAIEYDLVGLEHNFHPVQHLLAHYYNEELRKTRKPSDTKLRGLFRLDQEAIDRLEQETLYDTMDIVPEAKNWTIKDFLENHLPP
;
A
#
# COMPACT_ATOMS: atom_id res chain seq x y z
N MET A 1 18.26 2.53 -25.49
CA MET A 1 16.94 1.98 -25.15
C MET A 1 16.81 2.10 -23.65
N ASP A 2 15.93 2.97 -23.19
CA ASP A 2 15.94 3.53 -21.83
C ASP A 2 15.66 2.45 -20.77
N VAL A 3 16.64 2.22 -19.89
CA VAL A 3 16.56 1.24 -18.81
C VAL A 3 15.31 1.50 -17.95
N ARG A 4 14.91 2.77 -17.78
CA ARG A 4 13.74 3.17 -16.97
C ARG A 4 12.41 2.62 -17.50
N LEU A 5 12.26 2.46 -18.82
CA LEU A 5 11.02 1.96 -19.42
C LEU A 5 10.77 0.48 -19.08
N LYS A 6 11.85 -0.31 -18.87
CA LYS A 6 11.76 -1.72 -18.50
C LYS A 6 11.40 -1.95 -17.04
N TYR A 7 11.73 -1.03 -16.12
CA TYR A 7 11.52 -1.23 -14.68
C TYR A 7 10.17 -0.73 -14.18
N LYS A 8 9.64 0.37 -14.73
CA LYS A 8 8.25 0.76 -14.48
C LYS A 8 7.29 -0.38 -14.83
N GLN A 9 7.52 -1.02 -15.98
CA GLN A 9 6.78 -2.21 -16.40
C GLN A 9 6.86 -3.34 -15.36
N LYS A 10 8.02 -3.57 -14.74
CA LYS A 10 8.17 -4.60 -13.72
C LYS A 10 7.47 -4.26 -12.40
N LEU A 11 7.46 -2.99 -12.00
CA LEU A 11 6.68 -2.55 -10.84
C LEU A 11 5.18 -2.62 -11.10
N ASP A 12 4.74 -2.28 -12.31
CA ASP A 12 3.35 -2.46 -12.71
C ASP A 12 2.97 -3.95 -12.69
N VAL A 13 3.85 -4.85 -13.15
CA VAL A 13 3.66 -6.31 -13.02
C VAL A 13 3.60 -6.75 -11.56
N LEU A 14 4.53 -6.30 -10.71
CA LEU A 14 4.55 -6.64 -9.29
C LEU A 14 3.30 -6.13 -8.57
N SER A 15 2.89 -4.90 -8.86
CA SER A 15 1.66 -4.28 -8.35
C SER A 15 0.43 -5.10 -8.74
N ASN A 16 0.33 -5.51 -10.01
CA ASN A 16 -0.76 -6.37 -10.49
C ASN A 16 -0.77 -7.73 -9.79
N VAL A 17 0.39 -8.39 -9.64
CA VAL A 17 0.50 -9.68 -8.95
C VAL A 17 0.08 -9.56 -7.48
N VAL A 18 0.56 -8.52 -6.78
CA VAL A 18 0.16 -8.25 -5.40
C VAL A 18 -1.34 -8.05 -5.31
N GLN A 19 -1.91 -7.23 -6.19
CA GLN A 19 -3.35 -6.99 -6.24
C GLN A 19 -4.13 -8.30 -6.47
N GLU A 20 -3.73 -9.11 -7.45
CA GLU A 20 -4.36 -10.41 -7.73
C GLU A 20 -4.33 -11.36 -6.52
N LEU A 21 -3.22 -11.39 -5.77
CA LEU A 21 -3.08 -12.19 -4.56
C LEU A 21 -3.96 -11.67 -3.43
N THR A 22 -3.97 -10.35 -3.21
CA THR A 22 -4.85 -9.69 -2.24
C THR A 22 -6.32 -9.95 -2.57
N ASP A 23 -6.68 -9.92 -3.85
CA ASP A 23 -8.05 -10.09 -4.32
C ASP A 23 -8.53 -11.54 -4.28
N ARG A 24 -7.63 -12.51 -4.45
CA ARG A 24 -7.95 -13.94 -4.50
C ARG A 24 -8.78 -14.40 -3.30
N LYS A 25 -8.53 -13.86 -2.10
CA LYS A 25 -9.29 -14.27 -0.90
C LYS A 25 -10.77 -13.88 -0.94
N TYR A 26 -11.14 -12.84 -1.69
CA TYR A 26 -12.54 -12.40 -1.82
C TYR A 26 -13.29 -13.09 -2.96
N GLN A 27 -12.61 -13.83 -3.83
CA GLN A 27 -13.22 -14.50 -4.99
C GLN A 27 -14.21 -15.62 -4.60
N PRO A 28 -13.91 -16.51 -3.63
CA PRO A 28 -14.82 -17.60 -3.27
C PRO A 28 -16.20 -17.12 -2.81
N ALA A 29 -17.25 -17.86 -3.17
CA ALA A 29 -18.60 -17.64 -2.64
C ALA A 29 -18.68 -17.96 -1.13
N SER A 30 -17.79 -18.82 -0.64
CA SER A 30 -17.66 -19.19 0.76
C SER A 30 -16.85 -18.19 1.59
N TYR A 31 -16.52 -17.01 1.05
CA TYR A 31 -15.80 -15.99 1.79
C TYR A 31 -16.58 -15.61 3.06
N GLU A 32 -15.92 -15.69 4.20
CA GLU A 32 -16.43 -15.22 5.47
C GLU A 32 -15.79 -13.87 5.79
N LYS A 33 -16.63 -12.88 6.13
CA LYS A 33 -16.18 -11.55 6.53
C LYS A 33 -15.48 -11.65 7.89
N VAL A 34 -14.17 -11.52 7.88
CA VAL A 34 -13.35 -11.48 9.10
C VAL A 34 -12.48 -10.24 8.99
N PRO A 35 -12.78 -9.17 9.76
CA PRO A 35 -11.95 -7.97 9.76
C PRO A 35 -10.52 -8.31 10.14
N ILE A 36 -9.55 -7.95 9.30
CA ILE A 36 -8.13 -8.16 9.62
C ILE A 36 -7.52 -7.01 10.44
N PHE A 37 -8.16 -5.84 10.42
CA PHE A 37 -7.78 -4.67 11.21
C PHE A 37 -8.82 -4.36 12.30
N GLU A 38 -8.36 -3.68 13.35
CA GLU A 38 -9.17 -3.19 14.45
C GLU A 38 -9.02 -1.68 14.67
N THR A 39 -9.96 -1.08 15.42
CA THR A 39 -9.87 0.34 15.78
C THR A 39 -8.58 0.62 16.56
N GLY A 40 -7.80 1.59 16.08
CA GLY A 40 -6.50 1.94 16.63
C GLY A 40 -5.33 1.47 15.75
N ASP A 41 -5.55 0.47 14.89
CA ASP A 41 -4.50 -0.02 13.99
C ASP A 41 -3.97 1.10 13.09
N GLN A 42 -2.65 1.09 12.94
CA GLN A 42 -1.92 1.96 12.03
C GLN A 42 -1.82 1.30 10.67
N VAL A 43 -2.29 2.01 9.64
CA VAL A 43 -2.35 1.51 8.27
C VAL A 43 -1.90 2.57 7.27
N LEU A 44 -1.51 2.11 6.08
CA LEU A 44 -1.46 2.91 4.88
C LEU A 44 -2.80 2.85 4.19
N ALA A 45 -3.29 4.02 3.78
CA ALA A 45 -4.49 4.13 2.99
C ALA A 45 -4.27 5.01 1.76
N SER A 46 -4.87 4.61 0.65
CA SER A 46 -4.73 5.30 -0.62
C SER A 46 -5.83 6.36 -0.80
N MET A 47 -5.43 7.58 -1.19
CA MET A 47 -6.35 8.69 -1.51
C MET A 47 -5.76 9.53 -2.64
N ASP A 48 -6.54 9.83 -3.67
CA ASP A 48 -6.09 10.55 -4.87
C ASP A 48 -4.82 9.93 -5.53
N GLY A 49 -4.63 8.61 -5.38
CA GLY A 49 -3.48 7.86 -5.86
C GLY A 49 -2.22 7.89 -4.98
N PHE A 50 -2.24 8.64 -3.87
CA PHE A 50 -1.14 8.67 -2.89
C PHE A 50 -1.47 7.80 -1.67
N SER A 51 -0.45 7.20 -1.07
CA SER A 51 -0.58 6.42 0.17
C SER A 51 -0.19 7.25 1.40
N TYR A 52 -1.03 7.22 2.43
CA TYR A 52 -0.91 8.06 3.62
C TYR A 52 -0.89 7.23 4.90
N ASN A 53 -0.08 7.65 5.86
CA ASN A 53 -0.15 7.14 7.23
C ASN A 53 -1.51 7.50 7.84
N SER A 54 -2.20 6.49 8.35
CA SER A 54 -3.59 6.60 8.79
C SER A 54 -3.86 5.71 9.99
N THR A 55 -4.90 6.05 10.74
CA THR A 55 -5.41 5.23 11.86
C THR A 55 -6.82 4.75 11.56
N ILE A 56 -7.11 3.49 11.83
CA ILE A 56 -8.49 2.98 11.85
C ILE A 56 -9.23 3.59 13.05
N VAL A 57 -10.33 4.30 12.79
CA VAL A 57 -11.15 4.92 13.84
C VAL A 57 -12.50 4.22 14.05
N GLU A 58 -12.93 3.43 13.08
CA GLU A 58 -14.19 2.70 13.13
C GLU A 58 -14.10 1.48 12.20
N VAL A 59 -14.61 0.34 12.67
CA VAL A 59 -14.76 -0.88 11.87
C VAL A 59 -16.25 -1.14 11.68
N ASN A 60 -16.65 -1.37 10.44
CA ASN A 60 -18.02 -1.66 10.04
C ASN A 60 -18.03 -2.73 8.94
N GLU A 61 -19.20 -3.04 8.41
CA GLU A 61 -19.37 -3.87 7.23
C GLU A 61 -20.26 -3.17 6.21
N ASP A 62 -19.90 -3.30 4.93
CA ASP A 62 -20.72 -2.83 3.83
C ASP A 62 -20.62 -3.78 2.64
N THR A 63 -21.57 -3.68 1.72
CA THR A 63 -21.56 -4.45 0.49
C THR A 63 -20.55 -3.84 -0.47
N CYS A 64 -19.48 -4.58 -0.76
CA CYS A 64 -18.51 -4.18 -1.77
C CYS A 64 -19.15 -4.26 -3.16
N PRO A 65 -19.14 -3.17 -3.95
CA PRO A 65 -19.70 -3.18 -5.31
C PRO A 65 -18.98 -4.15 -6.24
N ASP A 66 -17.66 -4.29 -6.11
CA ASP A 66 -16.83 -5.10 -7.02
C ASP A 66 -17.05 -6.60 -6.82
N TYR A 67 -17.32 -7.02 -5.58
CA TYR A 67 -17.49 -8.43 -5.21
C TYR A 67 -18.95 -8.82 -4.89
N HIS A 68 -19.87 -7.86 -4.89
CA HIS A 68 -21.29 -8.03 -4.55
C HIS A 68 -21.54 -8.82 -3.26
N LYS A 69 -20.71 -8.60 -2.23
CA LYS A 69 -20.80 -9.29 -0.93
C LYS A 69 -20.38 -8.37 0.21
N LEU A 70 -20.76 -8.73 1.43
CA LEU A 70 -20.38 -7.99 2.64
C LEU A 70 -18.88 -8.18 2.89
N LEU A 71 -18.14 -7.07 2.94
CA LEU A 71 -16.73 -7.01 3.31
C LEU A 71 -16.55 -6.13 4.55
N PRO A 72 -15.47 -6.34 5.32
CA PRO A 72 -15.04 -5.37 6.32
C PRO A 72 -14.74 -4.01 5.67
N CYS A 73 -15.33 -2.96 6.26
CA CYS A 73 -15.14 -1.57 5.88
C CYS A 73 -14.60 -0.79 7.06
N TYR A 74 -13.69 0.14 6.78
CA TYR A 74 -12.90 0.81 7.79
C TYR A 74 -12.98 2.31 7.58
N LYS A 75 -13.33 3.01 8.64
CA LYS A 75 -13.18 4.45 8.66
C LYS A 75 -11.76 4.77 9.09
N ILE A 76 -11.06 5.50 8.24
CA ILE A 76 -9.67 5.89 8.45
C ILE A 76 -9.56 7.38 8.70
N ALA A 77 -8.63 7.75 9.58
CA ALA A 77 -8.21 9.13 9.80
C ALA A 77 -6.79 9.32 9.29
N PHE A 78 -6.61 10.16 8.28
CA PHE A 78 -5.29 10.50 7.74
C PHE A 78 -4.52 11.38 8.72
N HIS A 79 -3.27 10.99 9.02
CA HIS A 79 -2.38 11.79 9.83
C HIS A 79 -2.05 13.11 9.13
N GLU A 80 -1.80 14.17 9.89
CA GLU A 80 -1.42 15.51 9.39
C GLU A 80 -2.46 16.25 8.52
N TRP A 81 -3.61 15.64 8.19
CA TRP A 81 -4.71 16.28 7.48
C TRP A 81 -5.54 17.14 8.44
N LYS A 82 -5.00 18.31 8.79
CA LYS A 82 -5.64 19.31 9.64
C LYS A 82 -6.80 20.01 8.90
N ARG A 83 -7.96 19.36 8.82
CA ARG A 83 -9.24 20.01 8.53
C ARG A 83 -10.24 19.61 9.62
N THR A 84 -11.20 20.48 9.92
CA THR A 84 -12.28 20.21 10.87
C THR A 84 -13.59 20.15 10.08
N PRO A 85 -14.35 19.04 10.12
CA PRO A 85 -13.99 17.76 10.75
C PRO A 85 -12.80 17.09 10.06
N ALA A 86 -12.02 16.30 10.81
CA ALA A 86 -10.91 15.50 10.27
C ALA A 86 -11.44 14.73 9.07
N ARG A 87 -10.75 14.83 7.93
CA ARG A 87 -11.21 14.16 6.71
C ARG A 87 -11.05 12.66 6.96
N SER A 88 -12.13 12.02 7.39
CA SER A 88 -12.21 10.58 7.48
C SER A 88 -12.71 10.04 6.16
N HIS A 89 -12.19 8.90 5.77
CA HIS A 89 -12.57 8.20 4.56
C HIS A 89 -12.99 6.78 4.93
N TRP A 90 -13.95 6.24 4.19
CA TRP A 90 -14.27 4.82 4.28
C TRP A 90 -13.44 4.10 3.24
N ALA A 91 -12.72 3.07 3.68
CA ALA A 91 -11.93 2.21 2.85
C ALA A 91 -12.38 0.76 3.06
N ILE A 92 -12.25 -0.06 2.03
CA ILE A 92 -12.40 -1.50 2.12
C ILE A 92 -11.04 -2.14 2.44
N GLU A 93 -11.07 -3.37 2.95
CA GLU A 93 -9.88 -4.08 3.44
C GLU A 93 -8.71 -4.11 2.44
N TYR A 94 -8.97 -4.32 1.15
CA TYR A 94 -7.90 -4.42 0.13
C TYR A 94 -7.26 -3.08 -0.26
N ASP A 95 -7.83 -1.94 0.15
CA ASP A 95 -7.25 -0.61 -0.05
C ASP A 95 -6.28 -0.22 1.09
N LEU A 96 -6.12 -1.10 2.07
CA LEU A 96 -5.34 -0.86 3.29
C LEU A 96 -4.14 -1.79 3.38
N VAL A 97 -3.05 -1.26 3.92
CA VAL A 97 -1.82 -2.01 4.21
C VAL A 97 -1.45 -1.76 5.66
N GLY A 98 -1.25 -2.80 6.46
CA GLY A 98 -0.93 -2.63 7.88
C GLY A 98 0.51 -2.20 8.13
N LEU A 99 0.74 -1.27 9.07
CA LEU A 99 2.08 -0.77 9.40
C LEU A 99 2.80 -1.63 10.45
N GLU A 100 2.05 -2.28 11.34
CA GLU A 100 2.57 -3.13 12.42
C GLU A 100 2.02 -4.56 12.30
N HIS A 101 0.70 -4.69 12.34
CA HIS A 101 -0.02 -5.94 12.09
C HIS A 101 -0.37 -6.08 10.61
N ASN A 102 -0.42 -7.30 10.06
CA ASN A 102 -0.66 -7.55 8.63
C ASN A 102 0.31 -6.76 7.72
N PHE A 103 1.58 -6.73 8.14
CA PHE A 103 2.64 -6.04 7.42
C PHE A 103 3.02 -6.78 6.14
N HIS A 104 3.05 -6.04 5.03
CA HIS A 104 3.39 -6.58 3.71
C HIS A 104 4.56 -5.80 3.08
N PRO A 105 5.78 -6.34 3.08
CA PRO A 105 6.97 -5.62 2.63
C PRO A 105 6.84 -5.00 1.23
N VAL A 106 6.33 -5.78 0.28
CA VAL A 106 6.14 -5.36 -1.12
C VAL A 106 5.16 -4.19 -1.23
N GLN A 107 4.05 -4.23 -0.48
CA GLN A 107 3.04 -3.18 -0.53
C GLN A 107 3.56 -1.85 0.01
N HIS A 108 4.41 -1.88 1.05
CA HIS A 108 5.10 -0.68 1.55
C HIS A 108 6.08 -0.14 0.51
N LEU A 109 6.84 -1.02 -0.15
CA LEU A 109 7.75 -0.61 -1.21
C LEU A 109 7.02 0.08 -2.36
N LEU A 110 5.90 -0.51 -2.82
CA LEU A 110 5.05 0.04 -3.86
C LEU A 110 4.45 1.39 -3.44
N ALA A 111 3.93 1.49 -2.22
CA ALA A 111 3.37 2.74 -1.67
C ALA A 111 4.40 3.87 -1.66
N HIS A 112 5.63 3.58 -1.21
CA HIS A 112 6.73 4.53 -1.23
C HIS A 112 7.09 4.95 -2.67
N TYR A 113 7.29 3.99 -3.57
CA TYR A 113 7.64 4.26 -4.96
C TYR A 113 6.58 5.12 -5.66
N TYR A 114 5.30 4.76 -5.58
CA TYR A 114 4.22 5.50 -6.22
C TYR A 114 4.07 6.90 -5.64
N ASN A 115 4.25 7.08 -4.33
CA ASN A 115 4.29 8.41 -3.73
C ASN A 115 5.41 9.28 -4.34
N GLU A 116 6.62 8.75 -4.47
CA GLU A 116 7.76 9.49 -5.03
C GLU A 116 7.57 9.81 -6.53
N GLU A 117 7.03 8.89 -7.33
CA GLU A 117 6.72 9.12 -8.74
C GLU A 117 5.58 10.13 -8.93
N LEU A 118 4.51 10.02 -8.14
CA LEU A 118 3.39 10.94 -8.22
C LEU A 118 3.77 12.34 -7.74
N ARG A 119 4.71 12.50 -6.81
CA ARG A 119 5.24 13.82 -6.42
C ARG A 119 6.04 14.50 -7.53
N LYS A 120 6.66 13.74 -8.43
CA LYS A 120 7.38 14.30 -9.60
C LYS A 120 6.41 14.85 -10.65
N THR A 121 5.25 14.20 -10.81
CA THR A 121 4.28 14.52 -11.85
C THR A 121 3.13 15.40 -11.36
N ARG A 122 2.79 15.30 -10.08
CA ARG A 122 1.71 16.06 -9.42
C ARG A 122 2.34 16.97 -8.37
N LYS A 123 1.78 18.18 -8.21
CA LYS A 123 2.18 19.14 -7.16
C LYS A 123 1.14 19.16 -6.04
N PRO A 124 1.10 18.15 -5.15
CA PRO A 124 0.18 18.15 -4.02
C PRO A 124 0.50 19.34 -3.09
N SER A 125 -0.51 19.79 -2.34
CA SER A 125 -0.30 20.85 -1.33
C SER A 125 0.57 20.36 -0.17
N ASP A 126 1.19 21.30 0.54
CA ASP A 126 2.06 21.01 1.70
C ASP A 126 1.37 20.15 2.77
N THR A 127 0.07 20.36 3.01
CA THR A 127 -0.71 19.54 3.94
C THR A 127 -0.82 18.09 3.48
N LYS A 128 -0.97 17.84 2.17
CA LYS A 128 -0.95 16.49 1.63
C LYS A 128 0.45 15.89 1.72
N LEU A 129 1.51 16.66 1.46
CA LEU A 129 2.88 16.16 1.52
C LEU A 129 3.29 15.62 2.90
N ARG A 130 2.83 16.24 4.00
CA ARG A 130 3.22 15.84 5.36
C ARG A 130 2.71 14.47 5.81
N GLY A 131 1.53 14.05 5.33
CA GLY A 131 0.95 12.75 5.71
C GLY A 131 1.39 11.60 4.80
N LEU A 132 2.17 11.87 3.76
CA LEU A 132 2.57 10.85 2.80
C LEU A 132 3.44 9.80 3.48
N PHE A 133 3.14 8.55 3.19
CA PHE A 133 4.01 7.46 3.57
C PHE A 133 5.34 7.55 2.83
N ARG A 134 6.44 7.41 3.57
CA ARG A 134 7.78 7.27 3.02
C ARG A 134 8.51 6.25 3.88
N LEU A 135 9.26 5.37 3.22
CA LEU A 135 10.21 4.52 3.92
C LEU A 135 11.41 5.36 4.34
N ASP A 136 11.80 5.24 5.60
CA ASP A 136 13.11 5.67 6.08
C ASP A 136 14.13 4.53 5.95
N GLN A 137 15.40 4.83 6.21
CA GLN A 137 16.47 3.85 6.05
C GLN A 137 16.30 2.63 6.96
N GLU A 138 15.77 2.81 8.16
CA GLU A 138 15.52 1.72 9.10
C GLU A 138 14.43 0.77 8.58
N ALA A 139 13.32 1.32 8.06
CA ALA A 139 12.27 0.54 7.44
C ALA A 139 12.77 -0.19 6.18
N ILE A 140 13.62 0.44 5.37
CA ILE A 140 14.27 -0.20 4.22
C ILE A 140 15.13 -1.38 4.66
N ASP A 141 15.95 -1.18 5.69
CA ASP A 141 16.82 -2.22 6.23
C ASP A 141 16.03 -3.40 6.81
N ARG A 142 14.90 -3.13 7.46
CA ARG A 142 13.98 -4.16 7.97
C ARG A 142 13.33 -4.94 6.82
N LEU A 143 12.80 -4.22 5.83
CA LEU A 143 12.19 -4.83 4.66
C LEU A 143 13.17 -5.71 3.87
N GLU A 144 14.46 -5.35 3.85
CA GLU A 144 15.53 -6.14 3.23
C GLU A 144 15.75 -7.50 3.91
N GLN A 145 15.54 -7.55 5.24
CA GLN A 145 15.69 -8.77 6.04
C GLN A 145 14.44 -9.65 6.01
N GLU A 146 13.26 -9.03 5.89
CA GLU A 146 11.97 -9.71 5.76
C GLU A 146 11.78 -10.19 4.31
N THR A 147 12.13 -11.46 4.10
CA THR A 147 12.09 -12.14 2.81
C THR A 147 10.91 -11.74 1.91
N LEU A 148 11.20 -11.06 0.80
CA LEU A 148 10.27 -10.82 -0.33
C LEU A 148 9.84 -12.09 -1.07
N TYR A 149 10.32 -13.26 -0.63
CA TYR A 149 10.38 -14.49 -1.41
C TYR A 149 9.01 -15.04 -1.78
N ASP A 150 7.99 -14.93 -0.91
CA ASP A 150 6.66 -15.46 -1.21
C ASP A 150 5.99 -14.74 -2.40
N THR A 151 6.24 -13.43 -2.57
CA THR A 151 5.69 -12.64 -3.68
C THR A 151 6.63 -12.62 -4.89
N MET A 152 7.95 -12.68 -4.65
CA MET A 152 8.97 -12.69 -5.71
C MET A 152 9.12 -14.02 -6.41
N ASP A 153 8.73 -15.13 -5.79
CA ASP A 153 8.70 -16.43 -6.46
C ASP A 153 7.69 -16.48 -7.62
N ILE A 154 6.69 -15.60 -7.59
CA ILE A 154 5.65 -15.44 -8.61
C ILE A 154 6.13 -14.56 -9.78
N VAL A 155 7.18 -13.76 -9.57
CA VAL A 155 7.84 -12.96 -10.61
C VAL A 155 9.27 -13.51 -10.81
N PRO A 156 9.48 -14.49 -11.72
CA PRO A 156 10.77 -15.18 -11.88
C PRO A 156 11.98 -14.24 -12.07
N GLU A 157 11.74 -13.04 -12.61
CA GLU A 157 12.72 -12.00 -12.88
C GLU A 157 13.13 -11.18 -11.65
N ALA A 158 12.38 -11.30 -10.55
CA ALA A 158 12.55 -10.60 -9.28
C ALA A 158 13.34 -11.41 -8.25
N LYS A 159 13.60 -12.71 -8.49
CA LYS A 159 14.29 -13.63 -7.56
C LYS A 159 15.68 -13.21 -7.08
N ASN A 160 16.31 -12.23 -7.75
CA ASN A 160 17.65 -11.73 -7.41
C ASN A 160 17.64 -10.25 -6.99
N TRP A 161 16.49 -9.64 -6.72
CA TRP A 161 16.45 -8.22 -6.32
C TRP A 161 16.51 -8.07 -4.81
N THR A 162 17.26 -7.08 -4.36
CA THR A 162 17.19 -6.53 -3.01
C THR A 162 16.36 -5.24 -3.02
N ILE A 163 15.78 -4.86 -1.88
CA ILE A 163 15.06 -3.59 -1.71
C ILE A 163 16.05 -2.43 -1.77
N LYS A 164 17.26 -2.60 -1.25
CA LYS A 164 18.32 -1.60 -1.33
C LYS A 164 18.77 -1.36 -2.77
N ASP A 165 19.04 -2.40 -3.56
CA ASP A 165 19.37 -2.24 -4.98
C ASP A 165 18.25 -1.52 -5.74
N PHE A 166 17.00 -1.78 -5.37
CA PHE A 166 15.84 -1.11 -5.96
C PHE A 166 15.81 0.40 -5.66
N LEU A 167 16.04 0.80 -4.41
CA LEU A 167 15.95 2.20 -4.00
C LEU A 167 17.15 3.02 -4.46
N GLU A 168 18.37 2.50 -4.31
CA GLU A 168 19.63 3.21 -4.62
C GLU A 168 19.80 3.54 -6.10
N ASN A 169 19.27 2.71 -7.00
CA ASN A 169 19.42 2.92 -8.44
C ASN A 169 18.34 3.82 -9.04
N HIS A 170 17.22 4.06 -8.34
CA HIS A 170 15.98 4.51 -8.99
C HIS A 170 15.14 5.55 -8.24
N LEU A 171 15.43 5.80 -6.96
CA LEU A 171 15.04 7.05 -6.32
C LEU A 171 16.18 8.05 -6.47
N PRO A 172 15.91 9.33 -6.79
CA PRO A 172 16.96 10.34 -6.67
C PRO A 172 17.43 10.37 -5.20
N PRO A 173 18.71 10.69 -4.94
CA PRO A 173 19.18 10.97 -3.58
C PRO A 173 18.34 12.07 -2.91
#